data_AF-A0A916DRW8-F1
#
_entry.id   AF-A0A916DRW8-F1
#
_cell.length_a   1.000
_cell.length_b   1.000
_cell.length_c   1.000
_cell.angle_alpha   90.00
_cell.angle_beta   90.00
_cell.angle_gamma   90.00
#
_symmetry.space_group_name_H-M   'P 1'
#
loop_
_entity.id
_entity.type
_entity.pdbx_description
1 polymer ?
#
loop_
_entity_poly.entity_id
_entity_poly.type
_entity_poly.pdbx_seq_one_letter_code
_entity_poly.pdbx_strand_id
1 'polypeptide(L)'
;MNLPIITLLLFLSCTTFAQKIHEPAEIFEILEKSKLNYNIQQLEDNIPVKDHTLNLNTGDYYRKAEANSIMTMKVELSEQTFSIKEKAEKYFREQNYSAARKMYEEVLEIHPEYSKIITYIGQTYHSQGEPKKAIEYFKKAINNNYLDYMAHWFLGKYYLENNQPNKAIDEIITAHILNRNHILIKKDLATVLRKLGYKFEDWTFTPQIKISQPDSQNVKIGFKSEWAGYAFAKAVWAYEPNYKKSMGVKEDGISILEEKESLLGLYVGNINNKKFAKTPMFIALKNSIKNRQFDEFILYEIFIVETPFIAYQFPKELILKIKKYILESRCKFSKKKQKRKKR
;
A
#
# COMPACT_ATOMS: atom_id res chain seq x y z
N MET A 1 -2.79 25.26 -6.96
CA MET A 1 -3.64 24.24 -7.63
C MET A 1 -4.10 23.28 -6.54
N ASN A 2 -5.27 23.56 -5.96
CA ASN A 2 -5.77 22.87 -4.78
C ASN A 2 -6.11 21.43 -5.17
N LEU A 3 -5.28 20.46 -4.74
CA LEU A 3 -5.77 19.09 -4.68
C LEU A 3 -6.96 19.12 -3.71
N PRO A 4 -8.15 18.64 -4.12
CA PRO A 4 -9.24 18.54 -3.17
C PRO A 4 -8.73 17.69 -2.02
N ILE A 5 -8.96 18.16 -0.80
CA ILE A 5 -8.84 17.35 0.41
C ILE A 5 -9.76 16.16 0.15
N ILE A 6 -9.21 15.09 -0.39
CA ILE A 6 -9.88 13.81 -0.50
C ILE A 6 -10.11 13.46 0.95
N THR A 7 -11.31 13.76 1.42
CA THR A 7 -11.92 13.11 2.56
C THR A 7 -12.04 11.67 2.14
N LEU A 8 -10.91 10.95 2.16
CA LEU A 8 -10.87 9.51 2.18
C LEU A 8 -11.29 9.14 3.59
N LEU A 9 -12.55 9.45 3.86
CA LEU A 9 -13.33 8.70 4.79
C LEU A 9 -13.29 7.28 4.22
N LEU A 10 -12.33 6.50 4.72
CA LEU A 10 -12.55 5.10 5.04
C LEU A 10 -13.70 5.07 6.06
N PHE A 11 -14.88 5.52 5.63
CA PHE A 11 -16.11 5.18 6.27
C PHE A 11 -16.26 3.68 5.99
N LEU A 12 -15.78 2.90 6.95
CA LEU A 12 -16.60 1.84 7.50
C LEU A 12 -17.88 2.48 8.07
N SER A 13 -18.65 3.24 7.28
CA SER A 13 -20.00 3.60 7.66
C SER A 13 -20.80 2.33 7.44
N CYS A 14 -20.93 1.56 8.51
CA CYS A 14 -22.15 0.83 8.80
C CYS A 14 -23.32 1.82 8.68
N THR A 15 -23.77 2.06 7.45
CA THR A 15 -25.20 2.19 7.25
C THR A 15 -25.71 0.76 7.23
N THR A 16 -26.74 0.52 8.01
CA THR A 16 -27.30 -0.76 8.42
C THR A 16 -27.97 -1.51 7.27
N PHE A 17 -27.20 -1.84 6.24
CA PHE A 17 -27.48 -2.94 5.34
C PHE A 17 -26.31 -3.89 5.48
N ALA A 18 -26.58 -5.16 5.77
CA ALA A 18 -25.61 -6.18 5.46
C ALA A 18 -25.39 -6.10 3.94
N GLN A 19 -24.32 -5.41 3.51
CA GLN A 19 -23.99 -5.28 2.10
C GLN A 19 -23.67 -6.69 1.59
N LYS A 20 -24.67 -7.31 0.97
CA LYS A 20 -24.56 -8.63 0.37
C LYS A 20 -23.66 -8.46 -0.86
N ILE A 21 -22.55 -9.16 -0.86
CA ILE A 21 -21.70 -9.34 -2.04
C ILE A 21 -22.42 -10.27 -2.99
N HIS A 22 -22.46 -9.92 -4.28
CA HIS A 22 -23.00 -10.77 -5.32
C HIS A 22 -22.01 -11.88 -5.68
N GLU A 23 -22.53 -13.09 -5.79
CA GLU A 23 -21.80 -14.24 -6.31
C GLU A 23 -21.53 -14.08 -7.81
N PRO A 24 -20.52 -14.75 -8.38
CA PRO A 24 -20.20 -14.64 -9.80
C PRO A 24 -21.36 -14.95 -10.75
N ALA A 25 -22.27 -15.85 -10.35
CA ALA A 25 -23.48 -16.15 -11.11
C ALA A 25 -24.48 -14.97 -11.09
N GLU A 26 -24.67 -14.31 -9.94
CA GLU A 26 -25.53 -13.13 -9.81
C GLU A 26 -24.99 -11.96 -10.64
N ILE A 27 -23.66 -11.75 -10.66
CA ILE A 27 -23.01 -10.76 -11.53
C ILE A 27 -23.27 -11.05 -13.02
N PHE A 28 -23.22 -12.32 -13.41
CA PHE A 28 -23.48 -12.70 -14.79
C PHE A 28 -24.94 -12.49 -15.18
N GLU A 29 -25.89 -12.81 -14.29
CA GLU A 29 -27.31 -12.52 -14.52
C GLU A 29 -27.59 -11.02 -14.66
N ILE A 30 -26.88 -10.16 -13.93
CA ILE A 30 -26.99 -8.70 -14.08
C ILE A 30 -26.59 -8.28 -15.49
N LEU A 31 -25.46 -8.79 -16.01
CA LEU A 31 -25.02 -8.50 -17.37
C LEU A 31 -26.04 -8.97 -18.42
N GLU A 32 -26.61 -10.17 -18.25
CA GLU A 32 -27.60 -10.73 -19.19
C GLU A 32 -28.92 -9.94 -19.20
N LYS A 33 -29.34 -9.44 -18.04
CA LYS A 33 -30.60 -8.68 -17.88
C LYS A 33 -30.43 -7.18 -18.12
N SER A 34 -29.20 -6.72 -18.31
CA SER A 34 -28.90 -5.30 -18.48
C SER A 34 -29.52 -4.74 -19.76
N LYS A 35 -29.79 -3.43 -19.74
CA LYS A 35 -30.15 -2.68 -20.95
C LYS A 35 -28.92 -2.28 -21.77
N LEU A 36 -27.72 -2.39 -21.19
CA LEU A 36 -26.46 -2.15 -21.89
C LEU A 36 -26.07 -3.37 -22.73
N ASN A 37 -25.42 -3.10 -23.85
CA ASN A 37 -24.86 -4.12 -24.72
C ASN A 37 -23.42 -4.42 -24.31
N TYR A 38 -23.21 -5.54 -23.62
CA TYR A 38 -21.89 -6.01 -23.23
C TYR A 38 -21.22 -6.83 -24.34
N ASN A 39 -20.27 -6.22 -25.03
CA ASN A 39 -19.46 -6.83 -26.07
C ASN A 39 -18.23 -7.51 -25.45
N ILE A 40 -18.28 -8.85 -25.34
CA ILE A 40 -17.26 -9.66 -24.66
C ILE A 40 -16.27 -10.23 -25.67
N GLN A 41 -14.96 -10.13 -25.39
CA GLN A 41 -13.90 -10.69 -26.21
C GLN A 41 -12.73 -11.24 -25.38
N GLN A 42 -12.04 -12.26 -25.91
CA GLN A 42 -10.77 -12.72 -25.34
C GLN A 42 -9.63 -11.79 -25.76
N LEU A 43 -8.69 -11.53 -24.84
CA LEU A 43 -7.44 -10.86 -25.19
C LEU A 43 -6.44 -11.87 -25.77
N GLU A 44 -5.86 -11.53 -26.90
CA GLU A 44 -4.77 -12.30 -27.51
C GLU A 44 -3.51 -12.13 -26.67
N ASP A 45 -3.08 -10.88 -26.48
CA ASP A 45 -1.88 -10.54 -25.73
C ASP A 45 -2.11 -10.35 -24.24
N ASN A 46 -1.06 -10.62 -23.46
CA ASN A 46 -1.03 -10.29 -22.05
C ASN A 46 -0.87 -8.77 -21.85
N ILE A 47 -1.52 -8.24 -20.83
CA ILE A 47 -1.37 -6.84 -20.42
C ILE A 47 -0.05 -6.72 -19.65
N PRO A 48 0.84 -5.80 -20.06
CA PRO A 48 2.12 -5.62 -19.38
C PRO A 48 1.90 -5.09 -17.96
N VAL A 49 2.83 -5.44 -17.07
CA VAL A 49 2.84 -4.91 -15.71
C VAL A 49 3.07 -3.40 -15.78
N LYS A 50 2.18 -2.63 -15.14
CA LYS A 50 2.30 -1.18 -15.01
C LYS A 50 3.51 -0.85 -14.14
N ASP A 51 4.30 0.13 -14.57
CA ASP A 51 5.41 0.65 -13.78
C ASP A 51 4.88 1.64 -12.72
N HIS A 52 5.13 1.32 -11.45
CA HIS A 52 4.76 2.15 -10.30
C HIS A 52 5.97 2.77 -9.59
N THR A 53 7.18 2.63 -10.14
CA THR A 53 8.43 3.02 -9.47
C THR A 53 8.48 4.49 -9.05
N LEU A 54 7.82 5.38 -9.81
CA LEU A 54 7.71 6.81 -9.52
C LEU A 54 6.48 7.18 -8.70
N ASN A 55 5.54 6.25 -8.50
CA ASN A 55 4.34 6.47 -7.69
C ASN A 55 4.69 6.26 -6.21
N LEU A 56 5.27 7.28 -5.59
CA LEU A 56 5.81 7.23 -4.23
C LEU A 56 5.10 8.24 -3.32
N ASN A 57 5.07 7.94 -2.02
CA ASN A 57 4.71 8.94 -1.02
C ASN A 57 5.90 9.86 -0.74
N THR A 58 5.91 11.04 -1.37
CA THR A 58 6.98 12.04 -1.24
C THR A 58 6.60 13.26 -0.40
N GLY A 59 5.29 13.50 -0.24
CA GLY A 59 4.79 14.68 0.46
C GLY A 59 5.08 14.68 1.96
N ASP A 60 5.08 15.87 2.52
CA ASP A 60 5.33 16.11 3.93
C ASP A 60 4.00 16.19 4.68
N TYR A 61 3.74 15.19 5.50
CA TYR A 61 2.50 15.07 6.23
C TYR A 61 2.75 14.75 7.70
N TYR A 62 1.83 15.20 8.55
CA TYR A 62 1.78 14.85 9.97
C TYR A 62 0.37 14.43 10.35
N ARG A 63 0.26 13.66 11.44
CA ARG A 63 -1.04 13.26 11.98
C ARG A 63 -1.40 14.13 13.16
N LYS A 64 -2.65 14.58 13.19
CA LYS A 64 -3.28 15.18 14.35
C LYS A 64 -4.39 14.25 14.82
N ALA A 65 -4.31 13.81 16.07
CA ALA A 65 -5.40 13.10 16.71
C ALA A 65 -6.44 14.12 17.20
N GLU A 66 -7.70 13.90 16.84
CA GLU A 66 -8.86 14.57 17.43
C GLU A 66 -9.75 13.51 18.08
N ALA A 67 -10.62 13.90 19.01
CA ALA A 67 -11.26 13.03 20.02
C ALA A 67 -11.65 11.60 19.57
N ASN A 68 -12.13 11.42 18.33
CA ASN A 68 -12.48 10.12 17.75
C ASN A 68 -11.94 9.90 16.32
N SER A 69 -10.95 10.68 15.86
CA SER A 69 -10.43 10.60 14.49
C SER A 69 -8.94 10.93 14.41
N ILE A 70 -8.28 10.39 13.39
CA ILE A 70 -6.92 10.76 13.02
C ILE A 70 -7.01 11.52 11.71
N MET A 71 -6.53 12.76 11.70
CA MET A 71 -6.40 13.54 10.48
C MET A 71 -4.96 13.59 10.02
N THR A 72 -4.75 13.42 8.71
CA THR A 72 -3.46 13.59 8.06
C THR A 72 -3.41 14.96 7.42
N MET A 73 -2.56 15.81 7.96
CA MET A 73 -2.36 17.20 7.55
C MET A 73 -1.10 17.32 6.71
N LYS A 74 -1.14 18.16 5.68
CA LYS A 74 0.06 18.52 4.92
C LYS A 74 0.85 19.56 5.71
N VAL A 75 2.16 19.44 5.74
CA VAL A 75 3.05 20.49 6.25
C VAL A 75 3.12 21.60 5.21
N GLU A 76 2.79 22.82 5.62
CA GLU A 76 2.88 24.02 4.80
C GLU A 76 3.96 24.92 5.37
N LEU A 77 5.04 25.10 4.61
CA LEU A 77 6.18 25.92 5.02
C LEU A 77 6.04 27.33 4.43
N SER A 78 6.34 28.35 5.23
CA SER A 78 6.59 29.69 4.70
C SER A 78 7.81 29.69 3.77
N GLU A 79 7.90 30.66 2.86
CA GLU A 79 9.06 30.80 1.96
C GLU A 79 10.39 30.84 2.73
N GLN A 80 10.41 31.55 3.85
CA GLN A 80 11.56 31.62 4.75
C GLN A 80 11.92 30.24 5.31
N THR A 81 10.95 29.49 5.85
CA THR A 81 11.22 28.16 6.43
C THR A 81 11.63 27.16 5.37
N PHE A 82 11.00 27.21 4.19
CA PHE A 82 11.38 26.40 3.04
C PHE A 82 12.85 26.67 2.64
N SER A 83 13.25 27.95 2.59
CA SER A 83 14.64 28.35 2.31
C SER A 83 15.64 27.82 3.36
N ILE A 84 15.28 27.87 4.66
CA ILE A 84 16.11 27.30 5.74
C ILE A 84 16.27 25.78 5.54
N LYS A 85 15.19 25.07 5.23
CA LYS A 85 15.22 23.62 4.94
C LYS A 85 16.13 23.32 3.73
N GLU A 86 16.00 24.05 2.63
CA GLU A 86 16.83 23.85 1.44
C GLU A 86 18.31 24.10 1.72
N LYS A 87 18.62 25.10 2.55
CA LYS A 87 19.98 25.36 3.04
C LYS A 87 20.50 24.21 3.91
N ALA A 88 19.66 23.63 4.78
CA ALA A 88 20.00 22.45 5.56
C ALA A 88 20.36 21.25 4.66
N GLU A 89 19.52 20.97 3.65
CA GLU A 89 19.76 19.89 2.70
C GLU A 89 21.02 20.12 1.85
N LYS A 90 21.31 21.37 1.49
CA LYS A 90 22.57 21.73 0.82
C LYS A 90 23.77 21.40 1.71
N TYR A 91 23.78 21.85 2.96
CA TYR A 91 24.85 21.51 3.90
C TYR A 91 25.00 19.99 4.11
N PHE A 92 23.88 19.27 4.15
CA PHE A 92 23.91 17.80 4.23
C PHE A 92 24.62 17.17 3.02
N ARG A 93 24.31 17.62 1.80
CA ARG A 93 24.97 17.16 0.56
C ARG A 93 26.47 17.49 0.53
N GLU A 94 26.85 18.62 1.10
CA GLU A 94 28.24 19.05 1.29
C GLU A 94 28.95 18.32 2.45
N GLN A 95 28.26 17.39 3.12
CA GLN A 95 28.75 16.64 4.29
C GLN A 95 29.05 17.54 5.52
N ASN A 96 28.59 18.79 5.51
CA ASN A 96 28.65 19.69 6.66
C ASN A 96 27.46 19.40 7.60
N TYR A 97 27.50 18.24 8.24
CA TYR A 97 26.42 17.71 9.06
C TYR A 97 26.08 18.58 10.27
N SER A 98 27.06 19.26 10.86
CA SER A 98 26.83 20.21 11.96
C SER A 98 26.03 21.44 11.50
N ALA A 99 26.36 22.03 10.35
CA ALA A 99 25.61 23.15 9.82
C ALA A 99 24.22 22.73 9.35
N ALA A 100 24.10 21.55 8.73
CA ALA A 100 22.81 20.97 8.35
C ALA A 100 21.89 20.82 9.56
N ARG A 101 22.39 20.25 10.67
CA ARG A 101 21.62 20.10 11.92
C ARG A 101 21.12 21.43 12.46
N LYS A 102 21.97 22.45 12.52
CA LYS A 102 21.56 23.77 13.02
C LYS A 102 20.38 24.32 12.22
N MET A 103 20.43 24.22 10.89
CA MET A 103 19.32 24.67 10.03
C MET A 103 18.08 23.78 10.18
N TYR A 104 18.24 22.46 10.37
CA TYR A 104 17.10 21.58 10.67
C TYR A 104 16.46 21.88 12.03
N GLU A 105 17.25 22.23 13.04
CA GLU A 105 16.76 22.66 14.35
C GLU A 105 15.93 23.95 14.24
N GLU A 106 16.39 24.93 13.46
CA GLU A 106 15.62 26.15 13.17
C GLU A 106 14.28 25.84 12.48
N VAL A 107 14.22 24.89 11.54
CA VAL A 107 12.94 24.45 10.92
C VAL A 107 12.03 23.81 11.96
N LEU A 108 12.58 23.01 12.88
CA LEU A 108 11.80 22.31 13.91
C LEU A 108 11.29 23.25 15.01
N GLU A 109 11.98 24.36 15.28
CA GLU A 109 11.49 25.43 16.16
C GLU A 109 10.23 26.09 15.60
N ILE A 110 10.15 26.23 14.27
CA ILE A 110 8.98 26.82 13.57
C ILE A 110 7.86 25.78 13.37
N HIS A 111 8.22 24.54 13.03
CA HIS A 111 7.30 23.44 12.73
C HIS A 111 7.61 22.18 13.57
N PRO A 112 7.25 22.15 14.87
CA PRO A 112 7.53 21.02 15.75
C PRO A 112 6.86 19.70 15.32
N GLU A 113 5.78 19.77 14.54
CA GLU A 113 5.06 18.62 13.99
C GLU A 113 5.79 17.93 12.82
N TYR A 114 6.78 18.60 12.21
CA TYR A 114 7.43 18.14 10.98
C TYR A 114 8.50 17.08 11.25
N SER A 115 8.04 15.90 11.65
CA SER A 115 8.84 14.76 12.13
C SER A 115 9.94 14.31 11.16
N LYS A 116 9.75 14.54 9.85
CA LYS A 116 10.75 14.27 8.82
C LYS A 116 12.07 15.00 9.06
N ILE A 117 12.01 16.20 9.64
CA ILE A 117 13.20 16.97 10.02
C ILE A 117 13.96 16.31 11.18
N ILE A 118 13.24 15.70 12.13
CA ILE A 118 13.86 14.90 13.21
C ILE A 118 14.60 13.70 12.60
N THR A 119 14.04 13.07 11.58
CA THR A 119 14.70 11.99 10.82
C THR A 119 15.95 12.49 10.10
N TYR A 120 15.93 13.68 9.50
CA TYR A 120 17.11 14.28 8.87
C TYR A 120 18.22 14.59 9.89
N ILE A 121 17.86 15.07 11.09
CA ILE A 121 18.83 15.21 12.18
C ILE A 121 19.42 13.84 12.54
N GLY A 122 18.61 12.78 12.64
CA GLY A 122 19.10 11.42 12.85
C GLY A 122 20.07 10.95 11.76
N GLN A 123 19.79 11.23 10.49
CA GLN A 123 20.69 10.92 9.37
C GLN A 123 22.03 11.64 9.49
N THR A 124 22.05 12.90 9.95
CA THR A 124 23.32 13.62 10.11
C THR A 124 24.23 12.96 11.16
N TYR A 125 23.67 12.45 12.27
CA TYR A 125 24.43 11.70 13.27
C TYR A 125 24.91 10.36 12.72
N HIS A 126 24.06 9.67 11.96
CA HIS A 126 24.43 8.42 11.30
C HIS A 126 25.64 8.63 10.37
N SER A 127 25.60 9.66 9.53
CA SER A 127 26.68 9.97 8.59
C SER A 127 27.99 10.43 9.25
N GLN A 128 27.93 10.88 10.51
CA GLN A 128 29.11 11.20 11.33
C GLN A 128 29.66 10.00 12.12
N GLY A 129 29.11 8.80 11.92
CA GLY A 129 29.55 7.62 12.68
C GLY A 129 29.03 7.61 14.12
N GLU A 130 27.94 8.33 14.42
CA GLU A 130 27.26 8.34 15.71
C GLU A 130 25.92 7.59 15.67
N PRO A 131 25.90 6.27 15.37
CA PRO A 131 24.65 5.54 15.12
C PRO A 131 23.74 5.44 16.34
N LYS A 132 24.30 5.48 17.57
CA LYS A 132 23.49 5.47 18.80
C LYS A 132 22.57 6.69 18.88
N LYS A 133 23.11 7.88 18.61
CA LYS A 133 22.31 9.12 18.54
C LYS A 133 21.32 9.07 17.38
N ALA A 134 21.75 8.58 16.21
CA ALA A 134 20.85 8.44 15.07
C ALA A 134 19.58 7.63 15.40
N ILE A 135 19.73 6.49 16.11
CA ILE A 135 18.61 5.67 16.56
C ILE A 135 17.68 6.44 17.51
N GLU A 136 18.22 7.22 18.44
CA GLU A 136 17.42 8.04 19.35
C GLU A 136 16.55 9.02 18.56
N TYR A 137 17.11 9.68 17.56
CA TYR A 137 16.37 10.58 16.67
C TYR A 137 15.36 9.86 15.78
N PHE A 138 15.69 8.70 15.21
CA PHE A 138 14.71 7.92 14.43
C PHE A 138 13.53 7.47 15.30
N LYS A 139 13.78 7.01 16.53
CA LYS A 139 12.72 6.69 17.49
C LYS A 139 11.91 7.93 17.88
N LYS A 140 12.57 9.07 18.09
CA LYS A 140 11.90 10.35 18.37
C LYS A 140 10.98 10.76 17.20
N ALA A 141 11.43 10.61 15.96
CA ALA A 141 10.64 10.90 14.77
C ALA A 141 9.40 9.98 14.67
N ILE A 142 9.56 8.67 14.89
CA ILE A 142 8.44 7.70 14.92
C ILE A 142 7.43 8.03 16.03
N ASN A 143 7.91 8.42 17.21
CA ASN A 143 7.04 8.81 18.32
C ASN A 143 6.27 10.11 18.03
N ASN A 144 6.89 11.06 17.33
CA ASN A 144 6.25 12.32 16.93
C ASN A 144 5.25 12.11 15.78
N ASN A 145 5.60 11.28 14.80
CA ASN A 145 4.72 10.86 13.72
C ASN A 145 5.08 9.46 13.21
N TYR A 146 4.19 8.50 13.50
CA TYR A 146 4.31 7.11 13.05
C TYR A 146 4.29 6.96 11.51
N LEU A 147 3.87 7.98 10.75
CA LEU A 147 3.87 7.94 9.30
C LEU A 147 5.21 8.25 8.64
N ASP A 148 6.25 8.60 9.40
CA ASP A 148 7.57 8.84 8.82
C ASP A 148 8.20 7.50 8.36
N TYR A 149 7.92 7.15 7.10
CA TYR A 149 8.43 5.92 6.49
C TYR A 149 9.96 5.89 6.48
N MET A 150 10.63 7.05 6.41
CA MET A 150 12.09 7.12 6.40
C MET A 150 12.65 6.81 7.79
N ALA A 151 12.04 7.33 8.86
CA ALA A 151 12.43 6.99 10.23
C ALA A 151 12.36 5.48 10.47
N HIS A 152 11.24 4.86 10.09
CA HIS A 152 11.06 3.42 10.13
C HIS A 152 12.10 2.70 9.27
N TRP A 153 12.33 3.16 8.04
CA TRP A 153 13.28 2.53 7.13
C TRP A 153 14.72 2.57 7.66
N PHE A 154 15.20 3.73 8.13
CA PHE A 154 16.56 3.87 8.66
C PHE A 154 16.76 3.09 9.96
N LEU A 155 15.77 3.09 10.86
CA LEU A 155 15.82 2.27 12.07
C LEU A 155 15.86 0.77 11.74
N GLY A 156 15.06 0.34 10.77
CA GLY A 156 15.05 -1.03 10.26
C GLY A 156 16.38 -1.42 9.61
N LYS A 157 16.98 -0.53 8.81
CA LYS A 157 18.29 -0.72 8.19
C LYS A 157 19.40 -0.85 9.22
N TYR A 158 19.41 0.02 10.23
CA TYR A 158 20.34 -0.11 11.37
C TYR A 158 20.22 -1.48 12.04
N TYR A 159 19.00 -1.94 12.35
CA TYR A 159 18.81 -3.27 12.92
C TYR A 159 19.30 -4.39 11.99
N LEU A 160 19.18 -4.25 10.67
CA LEU A 160 19.74 -5.21 9.71
C LEU A 160 21.27 -5.25 9.72
N GLU A 161 21.91 -4.09 9.71
CA GLU A 161 23.38 -3.93 9.74
C GLU A 161 23.97 -4.51 11.03
N ASN A 162 23.27 -4.37 12.15
CA ASN A 162 23.64 -4.96 13.44
C ASN A 162 23.16 -6.40 13.64
N ASN A 163 22.75 -7.10 12.58
CA ASN A 163 22.31 -8.49 12.60
C ASN A 163 21.15 -8.78 13.57
N GLN A 164 20.20 -7.84 13.70
CA GLN A 164 18.98 -7.94 14.50
C GLN A 164 17.73 -8.01 13.59
N PRO A 165 17.58 -9.05 12.72
CA PRO A 165 16.50 -9.10 11.74
C PRO A 165 15.10 -9.16 12.35
N ASN A 166 14.96 -9.68 13.58
CA ASN A 166 13.68 -9.72 14.31
C ASN A 166 13.19 -8.33 14.71
N LYS A 167 14.08 -7.36 14.95
CA LYS A 167 13.70 -5.97 15.19
C LYS A 167 13.50 -5.22 13.88
N ALA A 168 14.36 -5.49 12.90
CA ALA A 168 14.30 -4.86 11.59
C ALA A 168 12.97 -5.10 10.85
N ILE A 169 12.40 -6.30 10.97
CA ILE A 169 11.22 -6.67 10.17
C ILE A 169 10.02 -5.79 10.46
N ASP A 170 9.81 -5.38 11.72
CA ASP A 170 8.66 -4.56 12.08
C ASP A 170 8.76 -3.18 11.42
N GLU A 171 9.94 -2.55 11.53
CA GLU A 171 10.21 -1.23 11.00
C GLU A 171 10.23 -1.22 9.46
N ILE A 172 10.87 -2.20 8.84
CA ILE A 172 10.97 -2.29 7.38
C ILE A 172 9.59 -2.58 6.76
N ILE A 173 8.76 -3.43 7.38
CA ILE A 173 7.39 -3.63 6.88
C ILE A 173 6.56 -2.36 7.04
N THR A 174 6.66 -1.63 8.15
CA THR A 174 5.96 -0.35 8.30
C THR A 174 6.37 0.62 7.19
N ALA A 175 7.67 0.82 6.99
CA ALA A 175 8.19 1.68 5.93
C ALA A 175 7.71 1.24 4.54
N HIS A 176 7.66 -0.07 4.30
CA HIS A 176 7.15 -0.64 3.05
C HIS A 176 5.66 -0.41 2.87
N ILE A 177 4.83 -0.54 3.91
CA ILE A 177 3.39 -0.23 3.80
C ILE A 177 3.19 1.27 3.50
N LEU A 178 3.96 2.12 4.16
CA LEU A 178 3.90 3.57 4.02
C LEU A 178 4.44 4.07 2.68
N ASN A 179 5.28 3.29 1.98
CA ASN A 179 5.81 3.64 0.67
C ASN A 179 6.09 2.39 -0.19
N ARG A 180 5.02 1.65 -0.55
CA ARG A 180 5.10 0.29 -1.13
C ARG A 180 5.91 0.19 -2.42
N ASN A 181 5.91 1.25 -3.22
CA ASN A 181 6.58 1.24 -4.52
C ASN A 181 8.08 1.61 -4.41
N HIS A 182 8.56 1.99 -3.22
CA HIS A 182 9.93 2.41 -3.02
C HIS A 182 10.93 1.25 -3.19
N ILE A 183 11.73 1.30 -4.24
CA ILE A 183 12.62 0.21 -4.68
C ILE A 183 13.60 -0.22 -3.57
N LEU A 184 14.22 0.74 -2.88
CA LEU A 184 15.23 0.41 -1.85
C LEU A 184 14.60 -0.25 -0.61
N ILE A 185 13.48 0.27 -0.10
CA ILE A 185 12.71 -0.33 1.00
C ILE A 185 12.28 -1.76 0.63
N LYS A 186 11.83 -1.97 -0.61
CA LYS A 186 11.44 -3.30 -1.11
C LYS A 186 12.61 -4.29 -1.13
N LYS A 187 13.82 -3.83 -1.50
CA LYS A 187 15.06 -4.64 -1.43
C LYS A 187 15.42 -5.00 0.01
N ASP A 188 15.28 -4.06 0.94
CA ASP A 188 15.54 -4.30 2.36
C ASP A 188 14.49 -5.23 2.98
N LEU A 189 13.22 -5.11 2.57
CA LEU A 189 12.14 -6.03 2.95
C LEU A 189 12.47 -7.46 2.52
N ALA A 190 12.84 -7.67 1.26
CA ALA A 190 13.25 -8.98 0.76
C ALA A 190 14.45 -9.53 1.54
N THR A 191 15.40 -8.66 1.91
CA THR A 191 16.59 -9.04 2.68
C THR A 191 16.25 -9.48 4.09
N VAL A 192 15.43 -8.72 4.83
CA VAL A 192 15.04 -9.09 6.20
C VAL A 192 14.20 -10.37 6.22
N LEU A 193 13.24 -10.51 5.30
CA LEU A 193 12.40 -11.69 5.17
C LEU A 193 13.25 -12.95 4.90
N ARG A 194 14.20 -12.87 3.98
CA ARG A 194 15.14 -13.97 3.68
C ARG A 194 16.02 -14.34 4.87
N LYS A 195 16.50 -13.36 5.65
CA LYS A 195 17.26 -13.61 6.89
C LYS A 195 16.41 -14.41 7.88
N LEU A 196 15.14 -14.03 8.04
CA LEU A 196 14.14 -14.69 8.89
C LEU A 196 13.59 -16.02 8.33
N GLY A 197 13.95 -16.38 7.10
CA GLY A 197 13.55 -17.65 6.50
C GLY A 197 12.24 -17.60 5.71
N TYR A 198 11.69 -16.42 5.47
CA TYR A 198 10.58 -16.22 4.53
C TYR A 198 11.10 -16.14 3.10
N LYS A 199 10.35 -16.71 2.17
CA LYS A 199 10.47 -16.47 0.73
C LYS A 199 9.48 -15.36 0.37
N PHE A 200 10.00 -14.27 -0.17
CA PHE A 200 9.23 -13.16 -0.70
C PHE A 200 9.47 -13.08 -2.20
N GLU A 201 8.40 -13.18 -2.98
CA GLU A 201 8.44 -13.05 -4.44
C GLU A 201 7.89 -11.69 -4.81
N ASP A 202 8.67 -10.93 -5.56
CA ASP A 202 8.27 -9.62 -6.02
C ASP A 202 7.37 -9.75 -7.25
N TRP A 203 6.09 -9.46 -7.06
CA TRP A 203 5.10 -9.40 -8.13
C TRP A 203 4.12 -8.27 -7.86
N THR A 204 3.55 -7.74 -8.93
CA THR A 204 2.52 -6.70 -8.92
C THR A 204 1.20 -7.32 -9.36
N PHE A 205 0.11 -6.94 -8.69
CA PHE A 205 -1.22 -7.35 -9.11
C PHE A 205 -1.54 -6.68 -10.45
N THR A 206 -1.72 -7.45 -11.51
CA THR A 206 -1.93 -6.92 -12.87
C THR A 206 -3.11 -7.63 -13.53
N PRO A 207 -4.33 -7.11 -13.36
CA PRO A 207 -5.50 -7.63 -14.04
C PRO A 207 -5.28 -7.72 -15.55
N GLN A 208 -5.62 -8.87 -16.11
CA GLN A 208 -5.53 -9.12 -17.55
C GLN A 208 -6.87 -8.83 -18.22
N ILE A 209 -7.36 -7.60 -18.01
CA ILE A 209 -8.65 -7.11 -18.51
C ILE A 209 -8.52 -5.74 -19.18
N LYS A 210 -9.37 -5.45 -20.16
CA LYS A 210 -9.58 -4.11 -20.74
C LYS A 210 -11.07 -3.86 -20.78
N ILE A 211 -11.53 -2.78 -20.15
CA ILE A 211 -12.95 -2.41 -20.16
C ILE A 211 -13.08 -0.96 -20.61
N SER A 212 -14.04 -0.69 -21.48
CA SER A 212 -14.31 0.66 -21.99
C SER A 212 -15.77 0.77 -22.40
N GLN A 213 -16.35 1.96 -22.28
CA GLN A 213 -17.69 2.26 -22.78
C GLN A 213 -17.58 3.25 -23.95
N PRO A 214 -17.49 2.77 -25.21
CA PRO A 214 -17.37 3.65 -26.39
C PRO A 214 -18.54 4.60 -26.60
N ASP A 215 -19.74 4.23 -26.15
CA ASP A 215 -20.95 5.05 -26.20
C ASP A 215 -21.88 4.68 -25.04
N SER A 216 -22.97 5.45 -24.87
CA SER A 216 -23.85 5.30 -23.71
C SER A 216 -24.53 3.93 -23.57
N GLN A 217 -24.57 3.11 -24.62
CA GLN A 217 -25.25 1.81 -24.61
C GLN A 217 -24.30 0.63 -24.70
N ASN A 218 -23.13 0.78 -25.32
CA ASN A 218 -22.21 -0.33 -25.56
C ASN A 218 -21.04 -0.31 -24.57
N VAL A 219 -20.81 -1.44 -23.90
CA VAL A 219 -19.63 -1.68 -23.05
C VAL A 219 -18.80 -2.78 -23.68
N LYS A 220 -17.49 -2.55 -23.85
CA LYS A 220 -16.54 -3.55 -24.33
C LYS A 220 -15.79 -4.15 -23.16
N ILE A 221 -15.77 -5.49 -23.07
CA ILE A 221 -15.05 -6.24 -22.04
C ILE A 221 -14.06 -7.19 -22.73
N GLY A 222 -12.77 -6.91 -22.61
CA GLY A 222 -11.69 -7.80 -23.01
C GLY A 222 -11.05 -8.47 -21.80
N PHE A 223 -10.78 -9.78 -21.82
CA PHE A 223 -10.02 -10.45 -20.77
C PHE A 223 -9.24 -11.67 -21.25
N LYS A 224 -8.19 -12.06 -20.51
CA LYS A 224 -7.64 -13.43 -20.59
C LYS A 224 -8.58 -14.39 -19.85
N SER A 225 -8.70 -15.63 -20.31
CA SER A 225 -9.76 -16.56 -19.86
C SER A 225 -9.84 -16.73 -18.34
N GLU A 226 -8.71 -16.74 -17.64
CA GLU A 226 -8.67 -16.83 -16.17
C GLU A 226 -9.31 -15.61 -15.48
N TRP A 227 -9.41 -14.47 -16.15
CA TRP A 227 -9.89 -13.20 -15.59
C TRP A 227 -11.36 -12.88 -15.90
N ALA A 228 -12.11 -13.81 -16.49
CA ALA A 228 -13.51 -13.59 -16.90
C ALA A 228 -14.39 -13.03 -15.78
N GLY A 229 -14.45 -13.74 -14.64
CA GLY A 229 -15.29 -13.33 -13.50
C GLY A 229 -14.86 -11.98 -12.91
N TYR A 230 -13.55 -11.70 -12.88
CA TYR A 230 -13.02 -10.40 -12.47
C TYR A 230 -13.45 -9.29 -13.43
N ALA A 231 -13.36 -9.54 -14.74
CA ALA A 231 -13.71 -8.57 -15.78
C ALA A 231 -15.21 -8.23 -15.77
N PHE A 232 -16.06 -9.24 -15.58
CA PHE A 232 -17.51 -9.07 -15.49
C PHE A 232 -17.91 -8.22 -14.29
N ALA A 233 -17.42 -8.56 -13.11
CA ALA A 233 -17.69 -7.76 -11.91
C ALA A 233 -17.19 -6.31 -12.09
N LYS A 234 -15.97 -6.11 -12.58
CA LYS A 234 -15.44 -4.76 -12.87
C LYS A 234 -16.31 -3.99 -13.87
N ALA A 235 -16.83 -4.65 -14.91
CA ALA A 235 -17.70 -4.00 -15.89
C ALA A 235 -19.04 -3.59 -15.28
N VAL A 236 -19.64 -4.45 -14.44
CA VAL A 236 -20.88 -4.14 -13.71
C VAL A 236 -20.66 -2.95 -12.78
N TRP A 237 -19.61 -2.98 -11.95
CA TRP A 237 -19.30 -1.86 -11.05
C TRP A 237 -19.05 -0.53 -11.77
N ALA A 238 -18.41 -0.57 -12.93
CA ALA A 238 -18.04 0.63 -13.67
C ALA A 238 -19.19 1.22 -14.50
N TYR A 239 -20.07 0.38 -15.04
CA TYR A 239 -21.00 0.81 -16.10
C TYR A 239 -22.46 0.41 -15.87
N GLU A 240 -22.77 -0.59 -15.05
CA GLU A 240 -24.17 -0.99 -14.85
C GLU A 240 -24.94 0.13 -14.14
N PRO A 241 -26.04 0.65 -14.73
CA PRO A 241 -26.74 1.81 -14.19
C PRO A 241 -27.23 1.59 -12.76
N ASN A 242 -26.87 2.53 -11.87
CA ASN A 242 -27.19 2.50 -10.44
C ASN A 242 -26.58 1.35 -9.63
N TYR A 243 -25.77 0.46 -10.22
CA TYR A 243 -25.23 -0.68 -9.47
C TYR A 243 -24.36 -0.22 -8.29
N LYS A 244 -23.39 0.65 -8.56
CA LYS A 244 -22.50 1.22 -7.53
C LYS A 244 -23.28 1.89 -6.39
N LYS A 245 -24.29 2.70 -6.74
CA LYS A 245 -25.21 3.33 -5.80
C LYS A 245 -26.05 2.31 -5.02
N SER A 246 -26.53 1.25 -5.65
CA SER A 246 -27.30 0.18 -5.01
C SER A 246 -26.46 -0.57 -3.97
N MET A 247 -25.15 -0.65 -4.19
CA MET A 247 -24.17 -1.19 -3.22
C MET A 247 -23.81 -0.19 -2.11
N GLY A 248 -24.43 1.00 -2.08
CA GLY A 248 -24.17 2.04 -1.08
C GLY A 248 -22.86 2.81 -1.31
N VAL A 249 -22.28 2.72 -2.51
CA VAL A 249 -21.03 3.39 -2.88
C VAL A 249 -21.35 4.63 -3.71
N LYS A 250 -20.70 5.76 -3.42
CA LYS A 250 -20.81 6.97 -4.25
C LYS A 250 -20.20 6.74 -5.63
N GLU A 251 -20.69 7.44 -6.65
CA GLU A 251 -20.22 7.27 -8.03
C GLU A 251 -18.71 7.50 -8.19
N ASP A 252 -18.18 8.53 -7.53
CA ASP A 252 -16.75 8.88 -7.49
C ASP A 252 -15.97 8.16 -6.37
N GLY A 253 -16.64 7.33 -5.57
CA GLY A 253 -16.05 6.64 -4.43
C GLY A 253 -15.18 5.43 -4.81
N ILE A 254 -14.14 5.18 -4.02
CA ILE A 254 -13.36 3.94 -4.06
C ILE A 254 -14.08 2.89 -3.21
N SER A 255 -14.16 1.65 -3.69
CA SER A 255 -14.92 0.57 -3.04
C SER A 255 -14.06 -0.67 -2.80
N ILE A 256 -13.96 -1.10 -1.54
CA ILE A 256 -13.43 -2.43 -1.22
C ILE A 256 -14.39 -3.53 -1.71
N LEU A 257 -15.70 -3.26 -1.74
CA LEU A 257 -16.69 -4.22 -2.23
C LEU A 257 -16.46 -4.54 -3.70
N GLU A 258 -16.16 -3.55 -4.52
CA GLU A 258 -15.83 -3.74 -5.94
C GLU A 258 -14.69 -4.73 -6.11
N GLU A 259 -13.61 -4.56 -5.36
CA GLU A 259 -12.48 -5.48 -5.41
C GLU A 259 -12.84 -6.86 -4.83
N LYS A 260 -13.69 -6.94 -3.80
CA LYS A 260 -14.15 -8.22 -3.25
C LYS A 260 -14.94 -9.03 -4.28
N GLU A 261 -15.93 -8.43 -4.93
CA GLU A 261 -16.74 -9.13 -5.96
C GLU A 261 -15.87 -9.55 -7.15
N SER A 262 -14.98 -8.66 -7.59
CA SER A 262 -14.07 -8.93 -8.71
C SER A 262 -13.10 -10.07 -8.39
N LEU A 263 -12.48 -10.05 -7.21
CA LEU A 263 -11.56 -11.10 -6.77
C LEU A 263 -12.28 -12.41 -6.44
N LEU A 264 -13.55 -12.37 -6.02
CA LEU A 264 -14.37 -13.57 -5.84
C LEU A 264 -14.61 -14.26 -7.19
N GLY A 265 -14.97 -13.48 -8.22
CA GLY A 265 -15.08 -13.99 -9.59
C GLY A 265 -13.77 -14.62 -10.10
N LEU A 266 -12.63 -13.97 -9.82
CA LEU A 266 -11.31 -14.52 -10.13
C LEU A 266 -11.04 -15.84 -9.38
N TYR A 267 -11.36 -15.88 -8.09
CA TYR A 267 -11.09 -17.03 -7.22
C TYR A 267 -11.93 -18.26 -7.62
N VAL A 268 -13.25 -18.09 -7.71
CA VAL A 268 -14.19 -19.16 -8.05
C VAL A 268 -13.91 -19.71 -9.45
N GLY A 269 -13.70 -18.83 -10.42
CA GLY A 269 -13.40 -19.23 -11.81
C GLY A 269 -12.11 -20.04 -11.97
N ASN A 270 -11.18 -19.98 -10.99
CA ASN A 270 -9.86 -20.62 -11.08
C ASN A 270 -9.54 -21.61 -9.97
N ILE A 271 -10.47 -21.94 -9.07
CA ILE A 271 -10.18 -22.84 -7.94
C ILE A 271 -9.65 -24.22 -8.40
N ASN A 272 -10.10 -24.67 -9.58
CA ASN A 272 -9.70 -25.93 -10.20
C ASN A 272 -8.61 -25.77 -11.28
N ASN A 273 -8.18 -24.54 -11.59
CA ASN A 273 -7.14 -24.27 -12.59
C ASN A 273 -5.74 -24.52 -12.00
N LYS A 274 -5.18 -25.73 -12.21
CA LYS A 274 -3.89 -26.16 -11.64
C LYS A 274 -2.71 -25.26 -12.02
N LYS A 275 -2.74 -24.61 -13.19
CA LYS A 275 -1.66 -23.72 -13.64
C LYS A 275 -1.77 -22.36 -12.94
N PHE A 276 -2.96 -21.75 -12.99
CA PHE A 276 -3.21 -20.46 -12.37
C PHE A 276 -3.06 -20.51 -10.84
N ALA A 277 -3.47 -21.60 -10.22
CA ALA A 277 -3.35 -21.82 -8.78
C ALA A 277 -1.91 -21.84 -8.24
N LYS A 278 -0.91 -22.00 -9.11
CA LYS A 278 0.52 -21.94 -8.76
C LYS A 278 1.12 -20.55 -8.88
N THR A 279 0.39 -19.59 -9.45
CA THR A 279 0.89 -18.22 -9.58
C THR A 279 1.05 -17.61 -8.18
N PRO A 280 2.12 -16.83 -7.93
CA PRO A 280 2.33 -16.20 -6.64
C PRO A 280 1.16 -15.32 -6.16
N MET A 281 0.52 -14.62 -7.09
CA MET A 281 -0.67 -13.79 -6.83
C MET A 281 -1.84 -14.64 -6.34
N PHE A 282 -2.19 -15.71 -7.06
CA PHE A 282 -3.34 -16.53 -6.67
C PHE A 282 -3.10 -17.29 -5.36
N ILE A 283 -1.85 -17.68 -5.09
CA ILE A 283 -1.47 -18.27 -3.79
C ILE A 283 -1.73 -17.26 -2.67
N ALA A 284 -1.31 -16.00 -2.83
CA ALA A 284 -1.53 -14.98 -1.82
C ALA A 284 -3.02 -14.67 -1.61
N LEU A 285 -3.81 -14.59 -2.70
CA LEU A 285 -5.26 -14.43 -2.64
C LEU A 285 -5.92 -15.60 -1.91
N LYS A 286 -5.58 -16.84 -2.26
CA LYS A 286 -6.11 -18.04 -1.58
C LYS A 286 -5.77 -18.06 -0.09
N ASN A 287 -4.52 -17.72 0.26
CA ASN A 287 -4.10 -17.66 1.65
C ASN A 287 -4.83 -16.53 2.40
N SER A 288 -5.03 -15.37 1.77
CA SER A 288 -5.72 -14.25 2.41
C SER A 288 -7.16 -14.61 2.76
N ILE A 289 -7.89 -15.27 1.86
CA ILE A 289 -9.24 -15.77 2.14
C ILE A 289 -9.20 -16.79 3.29
N LYS A 290 -8.31 -17.78 3.22
CA LYS A 290 -8.16 -18.81 4.27
C LYS A 290 -7.86 -18.21 5.65
N ASN A 291 -7.02 -17.18 5.69
CA ASN A 291 -6.58 -16.53 6.92
C ASN A 291 -7.48 -15.36 7.36
N ARG A 292 -8.61 -15.13 6.68
CA ARG A 292 -9.52 -13.99 6.92
C ARG A 292 -8.83 -12.62 6.80
N GLN A 293 -7.99 -12.49 5.78
CA GLN A 293 -7.16 -11.33 5.46
C GLN A 293 -7.46 -10.74 4.06
N PHE A 294 -8.69 -10.92 3.59
CA PHE A 294 -9.05 -10.56 2.22
C PHE A 294 -8.99 -9.03 1.98
N ASP A 295 -9.42 -8.26 2.98
CA ASP A 295 -9.37 -6.80 2.95
C ASP A 295 -7.91 -6.31 2.92
N GLU A 296 -7.03 -6.95 3.69
CA GLU A 296 -5.61 -6.63 3.70
C GLU A 296 -4.93 -6.96 2.37
N PHE A 297 -5.34 -8.03 1.67
CA PHE A 297 -4.90 -8.29 0.30
C PHE A 297 -5.28 -7.14 -0.63
N ILE A 298 -6.53 -6.68 -0.58
CA ILE A 298 -7.02 -5.57 -1.43
C ILE A 298 -6.25 -4.28 -1.12
N LEU A 299 -6.14 -3.93 0.15
CA LEU A 299 -5.46 -2.72 0.59
C LEU A 299 -3.98 -2.73 0.19
N TYR A 300 -3.29 -3.86 0.41
CA TYR A 300 -1.86 -3.96 0.19
C TYR A 300 -1.47 -4.21 -1.27
N GLU A 301 -2.16 -5.10 -1.99
CA GLU A 301 -1.78 -5.49 -3.35
C GLU A 301 -2.36 -4.58 -4.43
N ILE A 302 -3.45 -3.87 -4.12
CA ILE A 302 -4.17 -3.04 -5.09
C ILE A 302 -4.09 -1.57 -4.68
N PHE A 303 -4.70 -1.19 -3.55
CA PHE A 303 -4.92 0.23 -3.27
C PHE A 303 -3.64 1.01 -2.99
N ILE A 304 -2.76 0.56 -2.10
CA ILE A 304 -1.53 1.31 -1.81
C ILE A 304 -0.46 1.20 -2.92
N VAL A 305 -0.70 0.36 -3.95
CA VAL A 305 0.13 0.32 -5.17
C VAL A 305 -0.27 1.44 -6.12
N GLU A 306 -1.57 1.56 -6.37
CA GLU A 306 -2.14 2.56 -7.28
C GLU A 306 -2.21 3.94 -6.63
N THR A 307 -2.52 4.01 -5.34
CA THR A 307 -2.65 5.24 -4.57
C THR A 307 -1.95 5.11 -3.21
N PRO A 308 -0.61 5.18 -3.18
CA PRO A 308 0.19 4.99 -1.97
C PRO A 308 -0.22 5.91 -0.81
N PHE A 309 -0.70 7.13 -1.10
CA PHE A 309 -1.10 8.10 -0.08
C PHE A 309 -2.20 7.58 0.86
N ILE A 310 -3.03 6.64 0.41
CA ILE A 310 -4.06 6.00 1.24
C ILE A 310 -3.45 5.36 2.49
N ALA A 311 -2.20 4.86 2.44
CA ALA A 311 -1.51 4.28 3.58
C ALA A 311 -1.38 5.28 4.76
N TYR A 312 -1.30 6.58 4.48
CA TYR A 312 -1.23 7.63 5.50
C TYR A 312 -2.58 7.88 6.18
N GLN A 313 -3.66 7.24 5.75
CA GLN A 313 -4.97 7.29 6.41
C GLN A 313 -5.22 6.06 7.31
N PHE A 314 -4.35 5.04 7.26
CA PHE A 314 -4.58 3.80 7.99
C PHE A 314 -4.32 3.94 9.49
N PRO A 315 -5.27 3.58 10.37
CA PRO A 315 -5.00 3.51 11.80
C PRO A 315 -3.94 2.43 12.10
N LYS A 316 -3.31 2.52 13.27
CA LYS A 316 -2.19 1.64 13.64
C LYS A 316 -2.61 0.16 13.62
N GLU A 317 -3.84 -0.13 14.02
CA GLU A 317 -4.44 -1.47 14.04
C GLU A 317 -4.52 -2.05 12.63
N LEU A 318 -4.86 -1.23 11.63
CA LEU A 318 -4.93 -1.67 10.24
C LEU A 318 -3.53 -1.93 9.68
N ILE A 319 -2.54 -1.10 10.01
CA ILE A 319 -1.13 -1.36 9.67
C ILE A 319 -0.66 -2.70 10.24
N LEU A 320 -1.04 -3.02 11.49
CA LEU A 320 -0.72 -4.32 12.12
C LEU A 320 -1.41 -5.50 11.40
N LYS A 321 -2.65 -5.34 10.94
CA LYS A 321 -3.32 -6.37 10.13
C LYS A 321 -2.64 -6.58 8.78
N ILE A 322 -2.24 -5.50 8.09
CA ILE A 322 -1.49 -5.59 6.82
C ILE A 322 -0.13 -6.25 7.05
N LYS A 323 0.59 -5.92 8.13
CA LYS A 323 1.82 -6.62 8.54
C LYS A 323 1.59 -8.13 8.66
N LYS A 324 0.51 -8.52 9.33
CA LYS A 324 0.12 -9.93 9.48
C LYS A 324 -0.16 -10.60 8.13
N TYR A 325 -0.90 -9.94 7.23
CA TYR A 325 -1.12 -10.40 5.86
C TYR A 325 0.20 -10.64 5.11
N ILE A 326 1.15 -9.70 5.19
CA ILE A 326 2.44 -9.82 4.52
C ILE A 326 3.18 -11.08 4.98
N LEU A 327 3.18 -11.35 6.29
CA LEU A 327 3.92 -12.47 6.88
C LEU A 327 3.24 -13.83 6.70
N GLU A 328 1.90 -13.87 6.76
CA GLU A 328 1.13 -15.12 6.82
C GLU A 328 0.54 -15.55 5.47
N SER A 329 0.18 -14.59 4.62
CA SER A 329 -0.52 -14.85 3.36
C SER A 329 0.34 -14.55 2.14
N ARG A 330 1.10 -13.45 2.17
CA ARG A 330 1.92 -13.00 1.04
C ARG A 330 3.28 -13.71 0.97
N CYS A 331 3.89 -13.96 2.12
CA CYS A 331 5.17 -14.66 2.23
C CYS A 331 4.97 -16.17 2.39
N LYS A 332 5.99 -16.94 1.98
CA LYS A 332 6.05 -18.39 2.25
C LYS A 332 7.18 -18.68 3.22
N PHE A 333 6.86 -19.20 4.41
CA PHE A 333 7.91 -19.63 5.35
C PHE A 333 8.68 -20.84 4.81
N SER A 334 10.00 -20.75 4.74
CA SER A 334 10.89 -21.83 4.30
C SER A 334 11.42 -22.60 5.51
N LYS A 335 10.85 -23.78 5.78
CA LYS A 335 11.29 -24.69 6.87
C LYS A 335 12.75 -25.18 6.75
N LYS A 336 13.48 -24.85 5.69
CA LYS A 336 14.83 -25.41 5.39
C LYS A 336 15.93 -25.02 6.41
N LYS A 337 15.77 -23.98 7.22
CA LYS A 337 16.82 -23.54 8.17
C LYS A 337 16.83 -24.23 9.54
N GLN A 338 15.74 -24.87 9.99
CA GLN A 338 15.75 -25.57 11.30
C GLN A 338 16.58 -26.87 11.29
N LYS A 339 16.76 -27.52 10.13
CA LYS A 339 17.53 -28.77 10.03
C LYS A 339 19.06 -28.59 10.13
N ARG A 340 19.59 -27.36 10.05
CA ARG A 340 21.03 -27.07 10.14
C ARG A 340 21.50 -26.59 11.52
N LYS A 341 20.60 -26.40 12.48
CA LYS A 341 20.95 -26.10 13.89
C LYS A 341 20.71 -27.30 14.83
N LYS A 342 20.29 -28.45 14.29
CA LYS A 342 20.02 -29.70 15.02
C LYS A 342 20.87 -30.88 14.51
N ARG A 343 21.91 -30.59 13.73
CA ARG A 343 22.97 -31.49 13.32
C ARG A 343 24.26 -30.74 13.60
#